data_AF-A0A7J4QF54-F1
#
_entry.id   AF-A0A7J4QF54-F1
#
_cell.length_a   1.000
_cell.length_b   1.000
_cell.length_c   1.000
_cell.angle_alpha   90.00
_cell.angle_beta   90.00
_cell.angle_gamma   90.00
#
_symmetry.space_group_name_H-M   'P 1'
#
loop_
_entity.id
_entity.type
_entity.pdbx_description
1 polymer ?
#
loop_
_entity_poly.entity_id
_entity_poly.type
_entity_poly.pdbx_seq_one_letter_code
_entity_poly.pdbx_strand_id
1 'polypeptide(L)'
;MKKRMHKKKGQLLAQPFIYIFALILGGLILVWGIKAIVDLVNTAGTAELGKMVKNIESDVGEFYNLDEGATKESQPLSLPKGLTYFCVSELNKKVTGTPVCNKKDKAGAIKPCGSLDAIDKGLIGQLRIGNNNIFVTPMAQAKLNNGKFKIDKLKPGQGDVLCYANGASITLTSRTTFVEAS
;
A
#
# COMPACT_ATOMS: atom_id res chain seq x y z
N MET A 1 -13.88 -0.20 79.40
CA MET A 1 -13.02 -0.65 78.28
C MET A 1 -12.61 0.54 77.43
N LYS A 2 -11.34 0.94 77.45
CA LYS A 2 -10.81 2.14 76.78
C LYS A 2 -10.16 1.73 75.46
N LYS A 3 -10.87 1.87 74.32
CA LYS A 3 -10.33 1.60 72.98
C LYS A 3 -9.20 2.61 72.68
N ARG A 4 -7.95 2.14 72.65
CA ARG A 4 -6.81 2.95 72.22
C ARG A 4 -6.85 3.08 70.69
N MET A 5 -7.19 4.27 70.18
CA MET A 5 -7.00 4.61 68.77
C MET A 5 -5.51 4.77 68.49
N HIS A 6 -4.90 3.76 67.87
CA HIS A 6 -3.58 3.92 67.24
C HIS A 6 -3.74 4.83 66.02
N LYS A 7 -3.30 6.09 66.13
CA LYS A 7 -3.19 6.99 64.97
C LYS A 7 -2.16 6.40 64.01
N LYS A 8 -2.62 5.83 62.89
CA LYS A 8 -1.79 5.36 61.78
C LYS A 8 -1.10 6.57 61.11
N LYS A 9 0.03 7.02 61.67
CA LYS A 9 0.81 8.17 61.19
C LYS A 9 1.46 7.97 59.80
N GLY A 10 1.33 6.80 59.18
CA GLY A 10 1.86 6.51 57.84
C GLY A 10 0.96 6.90 56.66
N GLN A 11 -0.29 7.35 56.88
CA GLN A 11 -1.24 7.61 55.79
C GLN A 11 -1.13 9.00 55.13
N LEU A 12 -0.52 9.99 55.79
CA LEU A 12 -0.49 11.37 55.27
C LEU A 12 0.44 11.57 54.05
N LEU A 13 1.47 10.73 53.87
CA LEU A 13 2.40 10.83 52.74
C LEU A 13 1.94 10.05 51.50
N ALA A 14 0.98 9.13 51.63
CA ALA A 14 0.54 8.28 50.53
C ALA A 14 -0.34 9.03 49.51
N GLN A 15 -1.09 10.04 49.97
CA GLN A 15 -2.04 10.78 49.14
C GLN A 15 -1.40 11.56 47.97
N PRO A 16 -0.33 12.36 48.15
CA PRO A 16 0.32 13.05 47.02
C PRO A 16 0.96 12.07 46.03
N PHE A 17 1.49 10.94 46.51
CA PHE A 17 2.10 9.92 45.66
C PHE A 17 1.06 9.28 44.72
N ILE A 18 -0.16 9.03 45.22
CA ILE A 18 -1.27 8.49 44.41
C ILE A 18 -1.63 9.44 43.26
N TYR A 19 -1.66 10.76 43.50
CA TYR A 19 -1.96 11.72 42.43
C TYR A 19 -0.87 11.77 41.36
N ILE A 20 0.40 11.72 41.74
CA ILE A 20 1.52 11.67 40.79
C ILE A 20 1.44 10.38 39.97
N PHE A 21 1.21 9.25 40.62
CA PHE A 21 1.06 7.97 39.93
C PHE A 21 -0.12 7.98 38.95
N ALA A 22 -1.28 8.50 39.37
CA ALA A 22 -2.44 8.62 38.50
C ALA A 22 -2.18 9.52 37.28
N LEU A 23 -1.44 10.61 37.45
CA LEU A 23 -1.07 11.51 36.35
C LEU A 23 -0.14 10.80 35.34
N ILE A 24 0.87 10.08 35.84
CA ILE A 24 1.78 9.29 34.99
C ILE A 24 1.01 8.21 34.23
N LEU A 25 0.14 7.46 34.92
CA LEU A 25 -0.68 6.42 34.32
C LEU A 25 -1.61 7.00 33.24
N GLY A 26 -2.25 8.14 33.52
CA GLY A 26 -3.07 8.86 32.56
C GLY A 26 -2.27 9.28 31.32
N GLY A 27 -1.06 9.79 31.50
CA GLY A 27 -0.16 10.13 30.40
C GLY A 27 0.22 8.92 29.54
N LEU A 28 0.55 7.79 30.16
CA LEU A 28 0.89 6.55 29.45
C LEU A 28 -0.29 6.01 28.63
N ILE A 29 -1.51 6.02 29.20
CA ILE A 29 -2.72 5.60 28.48
C ILE A 29 -2.96 6.49 27.26
N LEU A 30 -2.76 7.80 27.38
CA LEU A 30 -2.96 8.75 26.29
C LEU A 30 -1.94 8.51 25.15
N VAL A 31 -0.66 8.37 25.49
CA VAL A 31 0.40 8.06 24.52
C VAL A 31 0.12 6.73 23.81
N TRP A 32 -0.27 5.70 24.56
CA TRP A 32 -0.60 4.39 23.99
C TRP A 32 -1.85 4.47 23.09
N GLY A 33 -2.88 5.22 23.49
CA GLY A 33 -4.08 5.45 22.69
C GLY A 33 -3.79 6.12 21.35
N ILE A 34 -2.96 7.18 21.34
CA ILE A 34 -2.55 7.85 20.10
C ILE A 34 -1.80 6.88 19.19
N LYS A 35 -0.84 6.13 19.74
CA LYS A 35 -0.07 5.13 18.98
C LYS A 35 -1.00 4.08 18.36
N ALA A 36 -1.93 3.53 19.13
CA ALA A 36 -2.87 2.53 18.67
C ALA A 36 -3.74 3.05 17.51
N ILE A 37 -4.23 4.29 17.59
CA ILE A 37 -5.01 4.91 16.51
C ILE A 37 -4.16 5.07 15.24
N VAL A 38 -2.92 5.56 15.37
CA VAL A 38 -2.02 5.71 14.22
C VAL A 38 -1.72 4.36 13.55
N ASP A 39 -1.45 3.33 14.36
CA ASP A 39 -1.20 1.97 13.86
C ASP A 39 -2.45 1.38 13.18
N LEU A 40 -3.65 1.69 13.69
CA LEU A 40 -4.92 1.27 13.09
C LEU A 40 -5.18 1.92 11.73
N VAL A 41 -4.93 3.23 11.60
CA VAL A 41 -5.07 3.97 10.34
C VAL A 41 -4.10 3.43 9.28
N ASN A 42 -2.86 3.16 9.67
CA ASN A 42 -1.88 2.54 8.78
C ASN A 42 -2.36 1.15 8.32
N THR A 43 -2.88 0.34 9.25
CA THR A 43 -3.41 -1.00 8.95
C THR A 43 -4.64 -0.94 8.04
N ALA A 44 -5.53 0.03 8.21
CA ALA A 44 -6.68 0.21 7.32
C ALA A 44 -6.25 0.47 5.87
N GLY A 45 -5.28 1.37 5.66
CA GLY A 45 -4.71 1.62 4.33
C GLY A 45 -4.08 0.36 3.72
N THR A 46 -3.48 -0.50 4.55
CA THR A 46 -2.94 -1.80 4.09
C THR A 46 -4.01 -2.77 3.60
N ALA A 47 -5.12 -2.84 4.33
CA ALA A 47 -6.22 -3.72 4.01
C ALA A 47 -6.97 -3.26 2.74
N GLU A 48 -7.17 -1.95 2.59
CA GLU A 48 -7.77 -1.37 1.38
C GLU A 48 -6.91 -1.64 0.14
N LEU A 49 -5.59 -1.46 0.23
CA LEU A 49 -4.69 -1.80 -0.88
C LEU A 49 -4.74 -3.30 -1.21
N GLY A 50 -4.71 -4.17 -0.21
CA GLY A 50 -4.82 -5.61 -0.41
C GLY A 50 -6.14 -6.01 -1.09
N LYS A 51 -7.25 -5.39 -0.69
CA LYS A 51 -8.56 -5.59 -1.33
C LYS A 51 -8.54 -5.11 -2.79
N MET A 52 -7.94 -3.96 -3.06
CA MET A 52 -7.79 -3.45 -4.43
C MET A 52 -6.97 -4.39 -5.30
N VAL A 53 -5.81 -4.85 -4.84
CA VAL A 53 -4.97 -5.80 -5.60
C VAL A 53 -5.73 -7.10 -5.85
N LYS A 54 -6.45 -7.62 -4.86
CA LYS A 54 -7.26 -8.84 -5.01
C LYS A 54 -8.40 -8.65 -6.02
N ASN A 55 -9.04 -7.49 -6.05
CA ASN A 55 -10.06 -7.18 -7.05
C ASN A 55 -9.44 -7.11 -8.46
N ILE A 56 -8.28 -6.49 -8.61
CA ILE A 56 -7.54 -6.46 -9.89
C ILE A 56 -7.14 -7.88 -10.31
N GLU A 57 -6.68 -8.70 -9.39
CA GLU A 57 -6.33 -10.11 -9.66
C GLU A 57 -7.55 -10.92 -10.12
N SER A 58 -8.71 -10.71 -9.48
CA SER A 58 -9.98 -11.31 -9.86
C SER A 58 -10.40 -10.88 -11.27
N ASP A 59 -10.38 -9.57 -11.55
CA ASP A 59 -10.67 -8.99 -12.87
C ASP A 59 -9.74 -9.63 -13.93
N VAL A 60 -8.44 -9.64 -13.69
CA VAL A 60 -7.46 -10.23 -14.60
C VAL A 60 -7.71 -11.73 -14.82
N GLY A 61 -8.12 -12.45 -13.76
CA GLY A 61 -8.49 -13.87 -13.84
C GLY A 61 -9.67 -14.13 -14.77
N GLU A 62 -10.66 -13.24 -14.80
CA GLU A 62 -11.82 -13.34 -15.71
C GLU A 62 -11.42 -13.12 -17.18
N PHE A 63 -10.57 -12.12 -17.47
CA PHE A 63 -10.14 -11.83 -18.85
C PHE A 63 -9.11 -12.80 -19.38
N TYR A 64 -8.37 -13.48 -18.50
CA TYR A 64 -7.35 -14.42 -18.94
C TYR A 64 -7.92 -15.59 -19.75
N ASN A 65 -9.19 -15.94 -19.54
CA ASN A 65 -9.85 -17.03 -20.28
C ASN A 65 -10.50 -16.55 -21.59
N LEU A 66 -10.50 -15.25 -21.86
CA LEU A 66 -11.07 -14.64 -23.06
C LEU A 66 -9.90 -14.27 -23.96
N ASP A 67 -9.54 -15.13 -24.91
CA ASP A 67 -8.61 -14.98 -26.05
C ASP A 67 -7.34 -14.08 -25.91
N GLU A 68 -6.27 -14.47 -26.60
CA GLU A 68 -5.00 -13.72 -26.55
C GLU A 68 -5.16 -12.26 -27.00
N GLY A 69 -4.64 -11.33 -26.19
CA GLY A 69 -4.67 -9.89 -26.50
C GLY A 69 -5.96 -9.18 -26.11
N ALA A 70 -6.92 -9.88 -25.49
CA ALA A 70 -8.09 -9.23 -24.91
C ALA A 70 -7.66 -8.12 -23.95
N THR A 71 -8.08 -6.91 -24.27
CA THR A 71 -7.86 -5.72 -23.47
C THR A 71 -9.21 -5.31 -22.91
N LYS A 72 -9.31 -5.23 -21.58
CA LYS A 72 -10.47 -4.65 -20.95
C LYS A 72 -10.07 -3.39 -20.20
N GLU A 73 -10.86 -2.35 -20.40
CA GLU A 73 -10.83 -1.21 -19.51
C GLU A 73 -11.60 -1.58 -18.23
N SER A 74 -10.88 -1.69 -17.12
CA SER A 74 -11.51 -1.89 -15.81
C SER A 74 -12.10 -0.57 -15.30
N GLN A 75 -12.95 -0.68 -14.28
CA GLN A 75 -13.54 0.44 -13.59
C GLN A 75 -12.45 1.43 -13.11
N PRO A 76 -12.80 2.73 -12.97
CA PRO A 76 -11.86 3.73 -12.50
C PRO A 76 -11.27 3.31 -11.15
N LEU A 77 -9.93 3.33 -11.08
CA LEU A 77 -9.21 2.85 -9.91
C LEU A 77 -9.42 3.78 -8.72
N SER A 78 -9.98 3.25 -7.63
CA SER A 78 -10.06 3.98 -6.37
C SER A 78 -8.84 3.65 -5.51
N LEU A 79 -7.85 4.55 -5.49
CA LEU A 79 -6.67 4.37 -4.65
C LEU A 79 -6.98 4.78 -3.20
N PRO A 80 -6.52 4.00 -2.20
CA PRO A 80 -6.54 4.38 -0.79
C PRO A 80 -5.98 5.77 -0.53
N LYS A 81 -6.44 6.42 0.54
CA LYS A 81 -5.98 7.78 0.90
C LYS A 81 -4.46 7.79 1.08
N GLY A 82 -3.83 8.77 0.45
CA GLY A 82 -2.39 8.98 0.52
C GLY A 82 -1.61 8.36 -0.64
N LEU A 83 -2.21 7.47 -1.43
CA LEU A 83 -1.62 6.97 -2.67
C LEU A 83 -2.01 7.84 -3.87
N THR A 84 -1.01 8.18 -4.70
CA THR A 84 -1.17 9.01 -5.89
C THR A 84 -1.15 8.19 -7.18
N TYR A 85 -0.24 7.21 -7.27
CA TYR A 85 -0.12 6.36 -8.45
C TYR A 85 -0.07 4.87 -8.11
N PHE A 86 -0.62 4.08 -9.03
CA PHE A 86 -0.47 2.63 -9.07
C PHE A 86 0.28 2.26 -10.35
N CYS A 87 1.47 1.70 -10.22
CA CYS A 87 2.33 1.36 -11.34
C CYS A 87 2.39 -0.15 -11.54
N VAL A 88 2.29 -0.57 -12.79
CA VAL A 88 2.42 -1.96 -13.20
C VAL A 88 3.66 -2.09 -14.08
N SER A 89 4.47 -3.11 -13.84
CA SER A 89 5.60 -3.49 -14.71
C SER A 89 5.47 -4.92 -15.21
N GLU A 90 6.35 -5.32 -16.12
CA GLU A 90 6.43 -6.72 -16.54
C GLU A 90 7.20 -7.57 -15.51
N LEU A 91 6.67 -8.75 -15.22
CA LEU A 91 7.24 -9.66 -14.24
C LEU A 91 8.45 -10.41 -14.82
N ASN A 92 9.52 -10.55 -14.02
CA ASN A 92 10.82 -11.14 -14.39
C ASN A 92 11.60 -10.40 -15.48
N LYS A 93 11.13 -9.24 -15.96
CA LYS A 93 11.88 -8.42 -16.91
C LYS A 93 12.85 -7.54 -16.14
N LYS A 94 14.14 -7.89 -16.17
CA LYS A 94 15.19 -7.00 -15.67
C LYS A 94 15.27 -5.80 -16.60
N VAL A 95 14.98 -4.62 -16.07
CA VAL A 95 15.15 -3.38 -16.84
C VAL A 95 16.64 -3.08 -16.96
N THR A 96 17.23 -3.41 -18.12
CA THR A 96 18.60 -3.04 -18.47
C THR A 96 18.60 -1.63 -19.06
N GLY A 97 18.79 -0.61 -18.22
CA GLY A 97 18.85 0.79 -18.65
C GLY A 97 17.86 1.70 -17.92
N THR A 98 17.54 2.84 -18.53
CA THR A 98 16.54 3.78 -18.01
C THR A 98 15.14 3.25 -18.36
N PRO A 99 14.31 2.87 -17.37
CA PRO A 99 12.98 2.34 -17.63
C PRO A 99 12.12 3.39 -18.35
N VAL A 100 11.45 3.00 -19.43
CA VAL A 100 10.45 3.87 -20.06
C VAL A 100 9.18 3.81 -19.21
N CYS A 101 8.94 4.88 -18.46
CA CYS A 101 7.72 5.03 -17.67
C CYS A 101 6.69 5.87 -18.42
N ASN A 102 5.48 5.34 -18.50
CA ASN A 102 4.30 6.04 -18.97
C ASN A 102 3.33 6.24 -17.81
N LYS A 103 2.60 7.36 -17.80
CA LYS A 103 1.53 7.65 -16.85
C LYS A 103 0.22 7.90 -17.58
N LYS A 104 -0.85 7.26 -17.12
CA LYS A 104 -2.22 7.50 -17.58
C LYS A 104 -2.91 8.45 -16.61
N ASP A 105 -3.35 9.59 -17.12
CA ASP A 105 -4.12 10.56 -16.33
C ASP A 105 -5.61 10.19 -16.26
N LYS A 106 -6.39 10.94 -15.44
CA LYS A 106 -7.84 10.74 -15.29
C LYS A 106 -8.62 10.93 -16.59
N ALA A 107 -8.08 11.70 -17.55
CA ALA A 107 -8.68 11.90 -18.86
C ALA A 107 -8.36 10.75 -19.83
N GLY A 108 -7.56 9.77 -19.40
CA GLY A 108 -7.15 8.62 -20.18
C GLY A 108 -5.93 8.88 -21.07
N ALA A 109 -5.35 10.08 -21.05
CA ALA A 109 -4.19 10.40 -21.86
C ALA A 109 -2.93 9.74 -21.27
N ILE A 110 -2.19 9.03 -22.11
CA ILE A 110 -0.91 8.43 -21.77
C ILE A 110 0.19 9.46 -22.06
N LYS A 111 0.95 9.82 -21.03
CA LYS A 111 2.07 10.75 -21.11
C LYS A 111 3.33 10.09 -20.58
N PRO A 112 4.53 10.41 -21.09
CA PRO A 112 5.76 9.95 -20.46
C PRO A 112 5.86 10.51 -19.03
N CYS A 113 6.35 9.70 -18.11
CA CYS A 113 6.54 10.10 -16.71
C CYS A 113 7.68 11.11 -16.54
N GLY A 114 8.56 11.24 -17.54
CA GLY A 114 9.89 11.81 -17.36
C GLY A 114 10.80 10.78 -16.67
N SER A 115 11.58 11.21 -15.68
CA SER A 115 12.34 10.27 -14.82
C SER A 115 11.41 9.60 -13.81
N LEU A 116 11.61 8.30 -13.53
CA LEU A 116 10.92 7.62 -12.43
C LEU A 116 11.18 8.29 -11.07
N ASP A 117 12.34 8.94 -10.90
CA ASP A 117 12.67 9.71 -9.70
C ASP A 117 11.72 10.88 -9.47
N ALA A 118 11.09 11.38 -10.53
CA ALA A 118 10.09 12.44 -10.43
C ALA A 118 8.75 11.92 -9.89
N ILE A 119 8.48 10.61 -9.99
CA ILE A 119 7.32 9.97 -9.38
C ILE A 119 7.66 9.59 -7.94
N ASP A 120 8.69 8.76 -7.77
CA ASP A 120 9.17 8.31 -6.46
C ASP A 120 10.59 7.74 -6.59
N LYS A 121 11.54 8.30 -5.82
CA LYS A 121 12.94 7.84 -5.81
C LYS A 121 13.08 6.37 -5.39
N GLY A 122 12.16 5.84 -4.59
CA GLY A 122 12.16 4.45 -4.15
C GLY A 122 11.77 3.45 -5.24
N LEU A 123 11.05 3.91 -6.28
CA LEU A 123 10.47 3.04 -7.30
C LEU A 123 11.56 2.37 -8.16
N ILE A 124 12.62 3.11 -8.50
CA ILE A 124 13.76 2.59 -9.29
C ILE A 124 14.44 1.44 -8.55
N GLY A 125 14.60 1.57 -7.22
CA GLY A 125 15.19 0.52 -6.39
C GLY A 125 14.40 -0.78 -6.47
N GLN A 126 13.07 -0.72 -6.40
CA GLN A 126 12.24 -1.91 -6.45
C GLN A 126 12.16 -2.55 -7.84
N LEU A 127 12.09 -1.74 -8.91
CA LEU A 127 12.07 -2.25 -10.28
C LEU A 127 13.34 -3.04 -10.64
N ARG A 128 14.49 -2.68 -10.06
CA ARG A 128 15.75 -3.42 -10.26
C ARG A 128 15.78 -4.78 -9.56
N ILE A 129 15.03 -4.96 -8.48
CA ILE A 129 14.96 -6.23 -7.75
C ILE A 129 14.10 -7.26 -8.51
N GLY A 130 13.14 -6.80 -9.34
CA GLY A 130 12.49 -7.61 -10.38
C GLY A 130 11.49 -8.67 -9.91
N ASN A 131 11.27 -8.83 -8.61
CA ASN A 131 10.37 -9.86 -8.07
C ASN A 131 8.90 -9.46 -8.02
N ASN A 132 8.61 -8.16 -8.14
CA ASN A 132 7.26 -7.61 -8.07
C ASN A 132 6.90 -6.94 -9.39
N ASN A 133 5.62 -6.93 -9.73
CA ASN A 133 5.10 -6.23 -10.89
C ASN A 133 4.10 -5.12 -10.56
N ILE A 134 3.77 -4.96 -9.28
CA ILE A 134 2.82 -3.96 -8.80
C ILE A 134 3.52 -3.06 -7.79
N PHE A 135 3.42 -1.77 -8.04
CA PHE A 135 4.00 -0.73 -7.21
C PHE A 135 2.96 0.35 -6.94
N VAL A 136 3.05 0.97 -5.76
CA VAL A 136 2.22 2.11 -5.40
C VAL A 136 3.10 3.23 -4.87
N THR A 137 2.71 4.47 -5.17
CA THR A 137 3.44 5.66 -4.72
C THR A 137 2.51 6.62 -3.98
N PRO A 138 2.99 7.35 -2.96
CA PRO A 138 4.36 7.37 -2.45
C PRO A 138 4.70 6.14 -1.60
N MET A 139 5.91 5.61 -1.78
CA MET A 139 6.38 4.38 -1.13
C MET A 139 6.52 4.50 0.40
N ALA A 140 6.76 5.71 0.91
CA ALA A 140 6.90 5.96 2.35
C ALA A 140 5.64 5.57 3.15
N GLN A 141 4.47 5.70 2.51
CA GLN A 141 3.19 5.26 3.08
C GLN A 141 2.94 3.78 2.81
N ALA A 142 3.50 3.26 1.71
CA ALA A 142 3.46 1.86 1.34
C ALA A 142 4.61 1.03 1.92
N LYS A 143 4.85 1.11 3.25
CA LYS A 143 5.57 0.03 4.01
C LYS A 143 5.01 -1.38 3.74
N LEU A 144 3.83 -1.39 3.13
CA LEU A 144 3.07 -2.47 2.51
C LEU A 144 3.78 -3.33 1.48
N ASN A 145 4.73 -2.77 0.71
CA ASN A 145 5.24 -3.40 -0.50
C ASN A 145 6.56 -4.17 -0.30
N ASN A 146 6.68 -4.94 0.79
CA ASN A 146 7.74 -5.94 0.95
C ASN A 146 7.53 -7.17 0.03
N GLY A 147 7.15 -6.93 -1.24
CA GLY A 147 6.92 -7.97 -2.24
C GLY A 147 5.74 -8.90 -1.98
N LYS A 148 4.71 -8.42 -1.29
CA LYS A 148 3.50 -9.22 -1.04
C LYS A 148 2.54 -9.29 -2.23
N PHE A 149 2.58 -8.30 -3.12
CA PHE A 149 1.61 -8.20 -4.20
C PHE A 149 2.27 -8.52 -5.54
N LYS A 150 1.83 -9.62 -6.14
CA LYS A 150 2.32 -10.16 -7.40
C LYS A 150 1.14 -10.68 -8.19
N ILE A 151 1.01 -10.27 -9.45
CA ILE A 151 0.01 -10.82 -10.38
C ILE A 151 0.74 -11.39 -11.60
N ASP A 152 0.96 -12.70 -11.65
CA ASP A 152 1.80 -13.35 -12.66
C ASP A 152 1.35 -13.12 -14.11
N LYS A 153 0.04 -12.90 -14.29
CA LYS A 153 -0.62 -12.84 -15.60
C LYS A 153 -0.75 -11.42 -16.17
N LEU A 154 -0.13 -10.43 -15.52
CA LEU A 154 -0.29 -9.02 -15.85
C LEU A 154 0.90 -8.46 -16.63
N LYS A 155 0.63 -7.76 -17.73
CA LYS A 155 1.61 -6.92 -18.44
C LYS A 155 1.08 -5.49 -18.59
N PRO A 156 1.96 -4.47 -18.54
CA PRO A 156 1.55 -3.10 -18.85
C PRO A 156 1.09 -3.00 -20.31
N GLY A 157 0.05 -2.22 -20.59
CA GLY A 157 -0.44 -2.01 -21.96
C GLY A 157 0.54 -1.27 -22.86
N GLN A 158 1.45 -0.45 -22.28
CA GLN A 158 2.44 0.31 -23.04
C GLN A 158 3.68 0.66 -22.18
N GLY A 159 4.87 0.37 -22.70
CA GLY A 159 6.16 0.66 -22.05
C GLY A 159 6.60 -0.42 -21.03
N ASP A 160 7.70 -0.16 -20.32
CA ASP A 160 8.20 -1.09 -19.29
C ASP A 160 7.43 -0.95 -17.98
N VAL A 161 7.00 0.28 -17.67
CA VAL A 161 6.23 0.62 -16.49
C VAL A 161 5.09 1.56 -16.88
N LEU A 162 3.87 1.21 -16.48
CA LEU A 162 2.70 2.04 -16.68
C LEU A 162 2.07 2.40 -15.34
N CYS A 163 2.06 3.69 -15.02
CA CYS A 163 1.50 4.26 -13.81
C CYS A 163 0.11 4.86 -14.05
N TYR A 164 -0.84 4.53 -13.20
CA TYR A 164 -2.20 5.01 -13.24
C TYR A 164 -2.42 6.00 -12.10
N ALA A 165 -2.88 7.21 -12.41
CA ALA A 165 -3.29 8.16 -11.39
C ALA A 165 -4.57 7.69 -10.68
N ASN A 166 -4.76 8.14 -9.42
CA ASN A 166 -6.02 7.86 -8.71
C ASN A 166 -7.24 8.30 -9.54
N GLY A 167 -8.19 7.40 -9.76
CA GLY A 167 -9.39 7.62 -10.59
C GLY A 167 -9.21 7.40 -12.09
N ALA A 168 -8.01 7.05 -12.57
CA ALA A 168 -7.81 6.67 -13.97
C ALA A 168 -8.37 5.26 -14.25
N SER A 169 -8.84 5.02 -15.48
CA SER A 169 -9.22 3.68 -15.92
C SER A 169 -7.97 2.82 -16.15
N ILE A 170 -7.94 1.64 -15.55
CA ILE A 170 -6.83 0.71 -15.76
C ILE A 170 -7.07 -0.06 -17.05
N THR A 171 -6.09 -0.06 -17.94
CA THR A 171 -6.10 -0.87 -19.15
C THR A 171 -5.13 -2.03 -18.93
N LEU A 172 -5.67 -3.21 -18.63
CA LEU A 172 -4.88 -4.40 -18.40
C LEU A 172 -4.94 -5.29 -19.63
N THR A 173 -3.78 -5.75 -20.07
CA THR A 173 -3.66 -6.71 -21.16
C THR A 173 -3.20 -8.03 -20.58
N SER A 174 -3.84 -9.13 -20.95
CA SER A 174 -3.45 -10.46 -20.49
C SER A 174 -2.09 -10.88 -21.06
N ARG A 175 -1.29 -11.59 -20.26
CA ARG A 175 -0.06 -12.26 -20.70
C ARG A 175 -0.36 -13.74 -20.96
N THR A 176 -0.95 -14.08 -22.11
CA THR A 176 -1.01 -15.47 -22.57
C THR A 176 0.18 -15.73 -23.48
N THR A 177 0.95 -16.77 -23.21
CA THR A 177 1.64 -17.50 -24.28
C THR A 177 0.64 -18.54 -24.75
N PHE A 178 0.19 -18.47 -25.99
CA PHE A 178 -0.64 -19.53 -26.57
C PHE A 178 0.11 -20.86 -26.38
N VAL A 179 -0.40 -21.72 -25.49
CA VAL A 179 0.05 -23.11 -25.44
C VAL A 179 -0.92 -23.82 -26.36
N GLU A 180 -0.53 -24.04 -27.62
CA GLU A 180 -1.25 -24.97 -28.47
C GLU A 180 -1.30 -26.30 -27.71
N ALA A 181 -2.50 -26.72 -27.31
CA ALA A 181 -2.73 -28.06 -26.81
C ALA A 181 -2.41 -29.02 -27.97
N SER A 182 -1.20 -29.56 -27.95
CA SER A 182 -0.71 -30.55 -28.92
C SER A 182 -1.22 -31.93 -28.54
#